data_AF-A0A0E3SJE1-F1
#
_entry.id   AF-A0A0E3SJE1-F1
#
_cell.length_a   1.000
_cell.length_b   1.000
_cell.length_c   1.000
_cell.angle_alpha   90.00
_cell.angle_beta   90.00
_cell.angle_gamma   90.00
#
_symmetry.space_group_name_H-M   'P 1'
#
loop_
_entity.id
_entity.type
_entity.pdbx_description
1 polymer ?
#
loop_
_entity_poly.entity_id
_entity_poly.type
_entity_poly.pdbx_seq_one_letter_code
_entity_poly.pdbx_strand_id
1 'polypeptide(L)'
;MFWSKDNIVERLSKIPRTLEDISIEIFEGVPSTNDFLHKVSFSREDCTDTPYSCRNLQRNINIEQELMYPYMDGSLSNEFAIHSSQYRFMLPYEILGHNIRKEYRVFHPEEMKTRFPMAYKRLIEIKYKFRTDGEELDSAECYRLNNESFLQYINTPKIIVTDHYRLQASYDSAGDHVFADGIGVVLGDSTLYHYVTAVLNSSISRVFPEIWNREKVRNTNNLYPKMLKRFPITFPKNELTETLINTTTRYLIYLNSQKHTANVYSLPDYQRLIEFYKRISDLLILDTYITDDLDPRFIEILTENIVSAEDEFEYSNDMSLLIALQEIKKNILENSDFRKCKFTNEFTNILATLKNNGVW
;
A
#
# COMPACT_ATOMS: atom_id res chain seq x y z
N MET A 1 9.52 -20.22 -28.26
CA MET A 1 8.43 -19.31 -28.69
C MET A 1 8.74 -17.94 -28.11
N PHE A 2 8.64 -16.86 -28.89
CA PHE A 2 8.87 -15.50 -28.38
C PHE A 2 7.55 -14.96 -27.84
N TRP A 3 7.48 -14.62 -26.55
CA TRP A 3 6.27 -14.07 -25.94
C TRP A 3 6.18 -12.59 -26.25
N SER A 4 5.24 -12.21 -27.13
CA SER A 4 4.85 -10.81 -27.27
C SER A 4 4.05 -10.36 -26.06
N LYS A 5 4.00 -9.04 -25.86
CA LYS A 5 3.14 -8.39 -24.86
C LYS A 5 1.68 -8.83 -24.97
N ASP A 6 1.19 -8.94 -26.21
CA ASP A 6 -0.17 -9.35 -26.49
C ASP A 6 -0.52 -10.76 -26.02
N ASN A 7 0.43 -11.70 -26.12
CA ASN A 7 0.27 -13.07 -25.63
C ASN A 7 0.15 -13.09 -24.10
N ILE A 8 0.96 -12.29 -23.41
CA ILE A 8 0.92 -12.17 -21.95
C ILE A 8 -0.43 -11.60 -21.51
N VAL A 9 -0.86 -10.49 -22.13
CA VAL A 9 -2.15 -9.86 -21.83
C VAL A 9 -3.31 -10.82 -22.09
N GLU A 10 -3.28 -11.57 -23.20
CA GLU A 10 -4.34 -12.56 -23.51
C GLU A 10 -4.39 -13.69 -22.48
N ARG A 11 -3.24 -14.18 -22.02
CA ARG A 11 -3.17 -15.22 -21.00
C ARG A 11 -3.74 -14.73 -19.68
N LEU A 12 -3.31 -13.56 -19.23
CA LEU A 12 -3.77 -12.97 -17.97
C LEU A 12 -5.26 -12.60 -18.00
N SER A 13 -5.78 -12.14 -19.15
CA SER A 13 -7.21 -11.82 -19.29
C SER A 13 -8.13 -13.04 -19.24
N LYS A 14 -7.60 -14.27 -19.36
CA LYS A 14 -8.38 -15.51 -19.26
C LYS A 14 -8.45 -16.05 -17.83
N ILE A 15 -7.76 -15.44 -16.87
CA ILE A 15 -7.82 -15.84 -15.46
C ILE A 15 -9.20 -15.47 -14.92
N PRO A 16 -10.02 -16.44 -14.46
CA PRO A 16 -11.42 -16.17 -14.11
C PRO A 16 -11.57 -15.51 -12.74
N ARG A 17 -10.65 -15.76 -11.81
CA ARG A 17 -10.67 -15.20 -10.46
C ARG A 17 -10.04 -13.81 -10.48
N THR A 18 -10.69 -12.89 -9.79
CA THR A 18 -10.34 -11.49 -9.73
C THR A 18 -10.12 -11.04 -8.28
N LEU A 19 -9.61 -9.82 -8.11
CA LEU A 19 -9.45 -9.22 -6.79
C LEU A 19 -10.81 -9.00 -6.10
N GLU A 20 -11.88 -8.72 -6.85
CA GLU A 20 -13.24 -8.62 -6.31
C GLU A 20 -13.68 -9.93 -5.63
N ASP A 21 -13.34 -11.09 -6.19
CA ASP A 21 -13.75 -12.39 -5.66
C ASP A 21 -13.14 -12.72 -4.28
N ILE A 22 -12.02 -12.08 -3.92
CA ILE A 22 -11.32 -12.29 -2.64
C ILE A 22 -11.40 -11.08 -1.70
N SER A 23 -12.07 -10.00 -2.12
CA SER A 23 -12.17 -8.75 -1.35
C SER A 23 -13.54 -8.64 -0.69
N ILE A 24 -13.56 -8.10 0.53
CA ILE A 24 -14.78 -7.61 1.17
C ILE A 24 -15.20 -6.30 0.51
N GLU A 25 -14.24 -5.41 0.25
CA GLU A 25 -14.50 -4.13 -0.41
C GLU A 25 -13.27 -3.59 -1.13
N ILE A 26 -13.53 -2.84 -2.21
CA ILE A 26 -12.54 -2.05 -2.93
C ILE A 26 -13.11 -0.63 -3.08
N PHE A 27 -12.48 0.36 -2.44
CA PHE A 27 -13.04 1.71 -2.27
C PHE A 27 -12.03 2.83 -2.54
N GLU A 28 -12.53 4.03 -2.84
CA GLU A 28 -11.70 5.22 -3.05
C GLU A 28 -11.32 5.88 -1.72
N GLY A 29 -10.11 6.42 -1.66
CA GLY A 29 -9.67 7.27 -0.56
C GLY A 29 -10.29 8.67 -0.59
N VAL A 30 -9.64 9.60 0.12
CA VAL A 30 -10.05 11.02 0.12
C VAL A 30 -9.44 11.76 -1.08
N PRO A 31 -10.02 12.89 -1.53
CA PRO A 31 -9.38 13.75 -2.52
C PRO A 31 -8.08 14.36 -1.99
N SER A 32 -7.04 14.48 -2.82
CA SER A 32 -5.74 15.08 -2.44
C SER A 32 -5.80 16.58 -2.12
N THR A 33 -6.79 17.30 -2.62
CA THR A 33 -7.07 18.69 -2.23
C THR A 33 -8.08 18.72 -1.10
N ASN A 34 -7.60 18.78 0.13
CA ASN A 34 -8.46 18.83 1.31
C ASN A 34 -7.94 19.77 2.41
N ASP A 35 -8.80 20.66 2.91
CA ASP A 35 -8.48 21.59 4.00
C ASP A 35 -8.40 20.93 5.39
N PHE A 36 -8.79 19.65 5.48
CA PHE A 36 -8.60 18.77 6.65
C PHE A 36 -7.19 18.17 6.75
N LEU A 37 -6.28 18.52 5.83
CA LEU A 37 -4.90 18.06 5.87
C LEU A 37 -3.99 19.01 6.67
N HIS A 38 -3.32 18.47 7.68
CA HIS A 38 -2.49 19.21 8.62
C HIS A 38 -1.10 18.59 8.73
N LYS A 39 -0.04 19.38 8.64
CA LYS A 39 1.36 18.96 8.81
C LYS A 39 1.75 19.02 10.28
N VAL A 40 2.19 17.92 10.88
CA VAL A 40 2.80 17.89 12.21
C VAL A 40 4.06 18.75 12.24
N SER A 41 4.16 19.63 13.23
CA SER A 41 5.42 20.30 13.56
C SER A 41 6.10 19.54 14.70
N PHE A 42 7.28 18.98 14.43
CA PHE A 42 8.09 18.37 15.48
C PHE A 42 8.71 19.48 16.32
N SER A 43 8.05 19.88 17.40
CA SER A 43 8.76 20.53 18.50
C SER A 43 9.61 19.47 19.19
N ARG A 44 10.90 19.74 19.39
CA ARG A 44 11.78 18.86 20.18
C ARG A 44 11.19 18.68 21.58
N GLU A 45 11.23 17.44 22.05
CA GLU A 45 10.96 16.94 23.41
C GLU A 45 9.47 16.75 23.77
N ASP A 46 9.06 15.47 23.80
CA ASP A 46 8.06 14.84 24.67
C ASP A 46 6.95 15.74 25.21
N CYS A 47 6.04 16.17 24.33
CA CYS A 47 4.82 16.84 24.75
C CYS A 47 3.62 16.27 23.98
N THR A 48 2.57 15.91 24.70
CA THR A 48 1.29 15.41 24.15
C THR A 48 0.57 16.43 23.26
N ASP A 49 1.04 17.67 23.22
CA ASP A 49 0.46 18.79 22.48
C ASP A 49 1.40 19.29 21.37
N THR A 50 1.70 18.43 20.38
CA THR A 50 2.49 18.86 19.22
C THR A 50 1.63 19.73 18.28
N PRO A 51 2.08 20.94 17.90
CA PRO A 51 1.33 21.78 16.99
C PRO A 51 1.32 21.23 15.56
N TYR A 52 0.26 21.50 14.79
CA TYR A 52 0.17 21.18 13.36
C TYR A 52 0.15 22.45 12.48
N SER A 53 0.99 22.53 11.46
CA SER A 53 0.96 23.56 10.42
C SER A 53 0.06 23.16 9.25
N CYS A 54 -0.84 24.02 8.77
CA CYS A 54 -1.67 23.67 7.59
C CYS A 54 -0.93 23.91 6.28
N ARG A 55 -1.16 23.07 5.26
CA ARG A 55 -0.58 23.27 3.90
C ARG A 55 -0.86 24.67 3.33
N ASN A 56 -2.02 25.23 3.69
CA ASN A 56 -2.50 26.54 3.23
C ASN A 56 -2.35 27.67 4.29
N LEU A 57 -1.79 27.39 5.48
CA LEU A 57 -1.47 28.42 6.48
C LEU A 57 -0.07 28.20 7.07
N GLN A 58 0.79 29.20 6.96
CA GLN A 58 2.09 29.25 7.65
C GLN A 58 1.96 29.48 9.17
N ARG A 59 0.96 28.88 9.81
CA ARG A 59 0.69 28.98 11.25
C ARG A 59 0.50 27.60 11.85
N ASN A 60 1.02 27.45 13.07
CA ASN A 60 0.81 26.27 13.90
C ASN A 60 -0.59 26.33 14.52
N ILE A 61 -1.30 25.22 14.49
CA ILE A 61 -2.66 25.00 14.96
C ILE A 61 -2.62 23.67 15.72
N ASN A 62 -3.04 23.65 16.98
CA ASN A 62 -3.16 22.37 17.69
C ASN A 62 -4.56 21.81 17.44
N ILE A 63 -4.66 20.50 17.30
CA ILE A 63 -5.90 19.76 17.11
C ILE A 63 -5.81 18.52 18.00
N GLU A 64 -6.92 18.12 18.60
CA GLU A 64 -7.00 16.96 19.48
C GLU A 64 -6.61 15.68 18.72
N GLN A 65 -5.67 14.92 19.28
CA GLN A 65 -5.07 13.74 18.62
C GLN A 65 -6.10 12.68 18.22
N GLU A 66 -7.19 12.55 18.97
CA GLU A 66 -8.28 11.59 18.69
C GLU A 66 -8.92 11.78 17.32
N LEU A 67 -8.87 13.00 16.77
CA LEU A 67 -9.41 13.31 15.45
C LEU A 67 -8.33 13.27 14.35
N MET A 68 -7.06 13.06 14.70
CA MET A 68 -5.93 13.18 13.79
C MET A 68 -5.39 11.81 13.36
N TYR A 69 -5.68 11.44 12.12
CA TYR A 69 -5.26 10.16 11.55
C TYR A 69 -3.97 10.31 10.74
N PRO A 70 -3.07 9.30 10.72
CA PRO A 70 -1.97 9.24 9.75
C PRO A 70 -2.47 9.46 8.32
N TYR A 71 -1.75 10.26 7.55
CA TYR A 71 -2.08 10.50 6.14
C TYR A 71 -1.02 9.91 5.22
N MET A 72 -1.46 9.17 4.21
CA MET A 72 -0.64 8.65 3.13
C MET A 72 -0.85 9.51 1.88
N ASP A 73 0.22 10.16 1.45
CA ASP A 73 0.25 10.95 0.22
C ASP A 73 0.49 10.03 -0.99
N GLY A 74 -0.50 9.92 -1.88
CA GLY A 74 -0.40 9.13 -3.10
C GLY A 74 0.65 9.64 -4.10
N SER A 75 1.16 10.87 -3.93
CA SER A 75 2.24 11.42 -4.76
C SER A 75 3.63 10.91 -4.40
N LEU A 76 3.79 10.18 -3.28
CA LEU A 76 5.04 9.52 -2.93
C LEU A 76 5.01 8.05 -3.34
N SER A 77 6.19 7.48 -3.59
CA SER A 77 6.31 6.04 -3.80
C SER A 77 6.13 5.33 -2.47
N ASN A 78 5.07 4.54 -2.36
CA ASN A 78 4.73 3.77 -1.17
C ASN A 78 4.79 2.27 -1.50
N GLU A 79 5.78 1.84 -2.29
CA GLU A 79 5.90 0.45 -2.71
C GLU A 79 6.12 -0.45 -1.47
N PHE A 80 5.25 -1.45 -1.30
CA PHE A 80 5.18 -2.37 -0.15
C PHE A 80 4.82 -1.75 1.20
N ALA A 81 5.37 -0.60 1.55
CA ALA A 81 5.17 0.05 2.85
C ALA A 81 4.72 1.51 2.70
N ILE A 82 3.93 1.98 3.67
CA ILE A 82 3.48 3.36 3.70
C ILE A 82 4.61 4.25 4.20
N HIS A 83 4.89 5.29 3.44
CA HIS A 83 5.79 6.34 3.87
C HIS A 83 5.13 7.14 4.99
N SER A 84 5.77 7.16 6.16
CA SER A 84 5.35 8.01 7.27
C SER A 84 5.41 9.47 6.84
N SER A 85 4.26 10.05 6.53
CA SER A 85 4.18 11.46 6.17
C SER A 85 4.13 12.32 7.43
N GLN A 86 4.67 13.54 7.33
CA GLN A 86 4.46 14.54 8.39
C GLN A 86 3.02 15.04 8.41
N TYR A 87 2.14 14.55 7.53
CA TYR A 87 0.76 15.00 7.46
C TYR A 87 -0.16 14.06 8.22
N ARG A 88 -1.18 14.67 8.81
CA ARG A 88 -2.29 14.02 9.49
C ARG A 88 -3.58 14.58 8.91
N PHE A 89 -4.59 13.74 8.85
CA PHE A 89 -5.91 14.09 8.34
C PHE A 89 -6.89 14.20 9.50
N MET A 90 -7.60 15.33 9.59
CA MET A 90 -8.62 15.54 10.62
C MET A 90 -9.93 14.86 10.20
N LEU A 91 -10.40 13.89 10.98
CA LEU A 91 -11.70 13.23 10.79
C LEU A 91 -12.66 13.63 11.93
N PRO A 92 -13.64 14.53 11.69
CA PRO A 92 -14.65 14.90 12.68
C PRO A 92 -15.76 13.84 12.80
N TYR A 93 -15.35 12.57 12.94
CA TYR A 93 -16.22 11.41 12.94
C TYR A 93 -15.89 10.48 14.11
N GLU A 94 -16.92 9.86 14.66
CA GLU A 94 -16.78 8.73 15.57
C GLU A 94 -16.95 7.44 14.77
N ILE A 95 -15.95 6.57 14.85
CA ILE A 95 -16.00 5.22 14.27
C ILE A 95 -16.53 4.26 15.33
N LEU A 96 -17.58 3.51 15.00
CA LEU A 96 -18.33 2.66 15.92
C LEU A 96 -18.18 1.19 15.55
N GLY A 97 -17.90 0.37 16.57
CA GLY A 97 -17.85 -1.09 16.48
C GLY A 97 -16.49 -1.66 16.05
N HIS A 98 -16.40 -3.00 16.11
CA HIS A 98 -15.18 -3.77 15.84
C HIS A 98 -15.32 -4.71 14.63
N ASN A 99 -16.42 -4.60 13.89
CA ASN A 99 -16.60 -5.35 12.65
C ASN A 99 -15.67 -4.82 11.55
N ILE A 100 -15.44 -5.63 10.52
CA ILE A 100 -14.64 -5.21 9.34
C ILE A 100 -15.27 -3.97 8.67
N ARG A 101 -16.60 -4.01 8.48
CA ARG A 101 -17.41 -2.88 8.03
C ARG A 101 -17.98 -2.17 9.25
N LYS A 102 -17.39 -1.03 9.59
CA LYS A 102 -17.74 -0.24 10.77
C LYS A 102 -18.87 0.74 10.51
N GLU A 103 -19.64 1.03 11.54
CA GLU A 103 -20.57 2.14 11.54
C GLU A 103 -19.82 3.42 11.88
N TYR A 104 -20.35 4.57 11.50
CA TYR A 104 -19.76 5.86 11.87
C TYR A 104 -20.85 6.91 12.03
N ARG A 105 -20.57 7.91 12.86
CA ARG A 105 -21.38 9.13 12.94
C ARG A 105 -20.49 10.36 12.87
N VAL A 106 -20.99 11.41 12.24
CA VAL A 106 -20.36 12.73 12.32
C VAL A 106 -20.64 13.32 13.71
N PHE A 107 -19.64 13.95 14.34
CA PHE A 107 -19.87 14.66 15.59
C PHE A 107 -20.80 15.86 15.34
N HIS A 108 -21.68 16.18 16.29
CA HIS A 108 -22.50 17.39 16.18
C HIS A 108 -21.69 18.65 16.54
N PRO A 109 -22.02 19.85 16.02
CA PRO A 109 -21.31 21.09 16.33
C PRO A 109 -21.14 21.37 17.84
N GLU A 110 -22.18 21.15 18.65
CA GLU A 110 -22.09 21.32 20.11
C GLU A 110 -21.17 20.29 20.78
N GLU A 111 -21.16 19.06 20.28
CA GLU A 111 -20.25 18.02 20.74
C GLU A 111 -18.80 18.35 20.37
N MET A 112 -18.58 18.81 19.13
CA MET A 112 -17.28 19.32 18.69
C MET A 112 -16.83 20.49 19.56
N LYS A 113 -17.69 21.47 19.84
CA LYS A 113 -17.38 22.66 20.64
C LYS A 113 -16.99 22.31 22.08
N THR A 114 -17.61 21.27 22.65
CA THR A 114 -17.40 20.87 24.05
C THR A 114 -16.26 19.87 24.23
N ARG A 115 -16.17 18.83 23.38
CA ARG A 115 -15.15 17.77 23.48
C ARG A 115 -13.87 18.08 22.69
N PHE A 116 -14.01 18.75 21.54
CA PHE A 116 -12.92 19.00 20.61
C PHE A 116 -12.83 20.49 20.22
N PRO A 117 -12.70 21.40 21.21
CA PRO A 117 -12.77 22.85 20.98
C PRO A 117 -11.75 23.36 19.96
N MET A 118 -10.58 22.73 19.83
CA MET A 118 -9.54 23.16 18.89
C MET A 118 -9.91 22.75 17.46
N ALA A 119 -10.35 21.51 17.25
CA ALA A 119 -10.92 21.06 15.99
C ALA A 119 -12.15 21.90 15.59
N TYR A 120 -13.06 22.21 16.53
CA TYR A 120 -14.23 23.06 16.28
C TYR A 120 -13.83 24.45 15.75
N LYS A 121 -12.87 25.11 16.41
CA LYS A 121 -12.32 26.39 15.94
C LYS A 121 -11.73 26.26 14.53
N ARG A 122 -11.03 25.15 14.25
CA ARG A 122 -10.47 24.90 12.93
C ARG A 122 -11.54 24.72 11.85
N LEU A 123 -12.61 24.00 12.15
CA LEU A 123 -13.75 23.83 11.25
C LEU A 123 -14.41 25.18 10.91
N ILE A 124 -14.54 26.07 11.89
CA ILE A 124 -15.02 27.44 11.67
C ILE A 124 -14.08 28.20 10.70
N GLU A 125 -12.76 28.14 10.92
CA GLU A 125 -11.78 28.78 10.01
C GLU A 125 -11.88 28.25 8.57
N ILE A 126 -12.09 26.94 8.41
CA ILE A 126 -12.29 26.32 7.09
C ILE A 126 -13.60 26.83 6.47
N LYS A 127 -14.72 26.84 7.22
CA LYS A 127 -16.02 27.37 6.74
C LYS A 127 -15.90 28.82 6.26
N TYR A 128 -15.21 29.68 7.01
CA TYR A 128 -15.01 31.08 6.67
C TYR A 128 -14.17 31.32 5.41
N LYS A 129 -13.27 30.39 5.05
CA LYS A 129 -12.56 30.50 3.76
C LYS A 129 -13.50 30.35 2.56
N PHE A 130 -14.62 29.65 2.71
CA PHE A 130 -15.54 29.33 1.62
C PHE A 130 -16.88 30.08 1.70
N ARG A 131 -17.20 30.76 2.82
CA ARG A 131 -18.44 31.53 3.01
C ARG A 131 -18.22 32.80 3.84
N THR A 132 -18.89 33.89 3.47
CA THR A 132 -18.78 35.20 4.13
C THR A 132 -19.71 35.36 5.35
N ASP A 133 -20.70 34.49 5.53
CA ASP A 133 -21.75 34.68 6.53
C ASP A 133 -21.84 33.51 7.54
N GLY A 134 -21.67 33.84 8.83
CA GLY A 134 -21.96 32.98 9.99
C GLY A 134 -20.80 32.83 10.99
N GLU A 135 -21.04 33.15 12.27
CA GLU A 135 -20.07 33.01 13.37
C GLU A 135 -19.91 31.59 13.92
N GLU A 136 -20.86 30.70 13.64
CA GLU A 136 -20.89 29.34 14.20
C GLU A 136 -21.14 28.26 13.14
N LEU A 137 -20.89 26.99 13.52
CA LEU A 137 -21.22 25.82 12.71
C LEU A 137 -22.68 25.42 12.95
N ASP A 138 -23.58 25.88 12.08
CA ASP A 138 -25.02 25.64 12.23
C ASP A 138 -25.43 24.17 12.09
N SER A 139 -24.60 23.34 11.44
CA SER A 139 -24.88 21.93 11.17
C SER A 139 -23.60 21.15 10.89
N ALA A 140 -23.61 19.84 11.19
CA ALA A 140 -22.56 18.89 10.84
C ALA A 140 -22.34 18.77 9.31
N GLU A 141 -23.38 19.06 8.52
CA GLU A 141 -23.30 19.11 7.05
C GLU A 141 -22.27 20.13 6.55
N CYS A 142 -21.87 21.11 7.36
CA CYS A 142 -20.85 22.10 6.99
C CYS A 142 -19.44 21.52 6.82
N TYR A 143 -19.16 20.36 7.43
CA TYR A 143 -17.84 19.72 7.42
C TYR A 143 -17.90 18.23 7.08
N ARG A 144 -19.01 17.81 6.50
CA ARG A 144 -19.21 16.44 6.04
C ARG A 144 -18.37 16.19 4.78
N LEU A 145 -17.70 15.03 4.72
CA LEU A 145 -16.95 14.62 3.55
C LEU A 145 -17.90 14.18 2.43
N ASN A 146 -17.54 14.50 1.18
CA ASN A 146 -18.35 14.12 0.01
C ASN A 146 -18.44 12.60 -0.18
N ASN A 147 -17.38 11.86 0.18
CA ASN A 147 -17.34 10.41 0.17
C ASN A 147 -16.94 9.92 1.56
N GLU A 148 -17.85 9.20 2.20
CA GLU A 148 -17.71 8.68 3.57
C GLU A 148 -17.55 7.15 3.57
N SER A 149 -17.55 6.50 2.40
CA SER A 149 -17.48 5.03 2.31
C SER A 149 -16.21 4.46 2.94
N PHE A 150 -15.08 5.18 2.82
CA PHE A 150 -13.80 4.77 3.40
C PHE A 150 -13.83 4.75 4.95
N LEU A 151 -14.69 5.53 5.60
CA LEU A 151 -14.80 5.58 7.06
C LEU A 151 -15.18 4.21 7.66
N GLN A 152 -15.91 3.40 6.89
CA GLN A 152 -16.30 2.04 7.31
C GLN A 152 -15.09 1.10 7.47
N TYR A 153 -13.93 1.47 6.94
CA TYR A 153 -12.73 0.63 6.90
C TYR A 153 -11.53 1.29 7.60
N ILE A 154 -11.75 2.39 8.33
CA ILE A 154 -10.74 2.95 9.23
C ILE A 154 -10.50 1.95 10.37
N ASN A 155 -9.23 1.77 10.76
CA ASN A 155 -8.76 0.75 11.71
C ASN A 155 -9.10 -0.69 11.26
N THR A 156 -9.17 -0.94 9.96
CA THR A 156 -9.27 -2.27 9.36
C THR A 156 -8.04 -2.48 8.48
N PRO A 157 -7.29 -3.60 8.60
CA PRO A 157 -6.16 -3.89 7.73
C PRO A 157 -6.55 -3.75 6.26
N LYS A 158 -5.72 -3.07 5.47
CA LYS A 158 -6.05 -2.79 4.07
C LYS A 158 -4.80 -2.64 3.21
N ILE A 159 -4.93 -3.00 1.93
CA ILE A 159 -3.91 -2.67 0.93
C ILE A 159 -4.31 -1.34 0.31
N ILE A 160 -3.38 -0.41 0.22
CA ILE A 160 -3.58 0.88 -0.44
C ILE A 160 -2.83 0.85 -1.77
N VAL A 161 -3.57 0.99 -2.86
CA VAL A 161 -3.03 0.99 -4.23
C VAL A 161 -3.03 2.40 -4.77
N THR A 162 -1.88 2.90 -5.20
CA THR A 162 -1.72 4.22 -5.82
C THR A 162 -1.14 4.07 -7.22
N ASP A 163 -1.38 5.08 -8.07
CA ASP A 163 -0.79 5.17 -9.40
C ASP A 163 0.35 6.20 -9.38
N HIS A 164 1.58 5.71 -9.20
CA HIS A 164 2.79 6.53 -9.14
C HIS A 164 3.74 6.12 -10.28
N TYR A 165 3.40 6.57 -11.50
CA TYR A 165 3.96 6.11 -12.81
C TYR A 165 3.67 4.66 -13.17
N ARG A 166 3.38 3.82 -12.18
CA ARG A 166 2.87 2.45 -12.25
C ARG A 166 2.04 2.18 -11.00
N LEU A 167 1.25 1.12 -11.04
CA LEU A 167 0.60 0.58 -9.84
C LEU A 167 1.64 0.26 -8.77
N GLN A 168 1.40 0.78 -7.57
CA GLN A 168 2.15 0.47 -6.36
C GLN A 168 1.15 0.12 -5.27
N ALA A 169 1.46 -0.89 -4.47
CA ALA A 169 0.61 -1.31 -3.36
C ALA A 169 1.39 -1.28 -2.04
N SER A 170 0.77 -0.76 -1.00
CA SER A 170 1.28 -0.73 0.37
C SER A 170 0.34 -1.51 1.28
N TYR A 171 0.88 -2.25 2.24
CA TYR A 171 0.05 -2.89 3.26
C TYR A 171 -0.05 -2.02 4.52
N ASP A 172 -1.27 -1.57 4.82
CA ASP A 172 -1.64 -0.90 6.08
C ASP A 172 -2.19 -1.94 7.06
N SER A 173 -1.33 -2.52 7.90
CA SER A 173 -1.76 -3.55 8.87
C SER A 173 -2.63 -2.98 9.99
N ALA A 174 -2.32 -1.78 10.47
CA ALA A 174 -3.12 -1.10 11.50
C ALA A 174 -4.46 -0.62 10.93
N GLY A 175 -4.49 -0.26 9.65
CA GLY A 175 -5.69 0.22 8.99
C GLY A 175 -6.04 1.66 9.35
N ASP A 176 -5.17 2.39 10.04
CA ASP A 176 -5.41 3.73 10.58
C ASP A 176 -5.05 4.85 9.58
N HIS A 177 -4.42 4.53 8.46
CA HIS A 177 -4.05 5.53 7.47
C HIS A 177 -5.27 5.98 6.64
N VAL A 178 -5.44 7.30 6.56
CA VAL A 178 -6.24 7.97 5.54
C VAL A 178 -5.33 8.20 4.33
N PHE A 179 -5.81 7.90 3.12
CA PHE A 179 -5.01 8.00 1.91
C PHE A 179 -5.74 8.78 0.83
N ALA A 180 -4.98 9.48 -0.02
CA ALA A 180 -5.52 10.21 -1.16
C ALA A 180 -5.10 9.65 -2.50
N ASP A 181 -5.94 9.89 -3.51
CA ASP A 181 -5.73 9.52 -4.92
C ASP A 181 -5.33 8.03 -5.10
N GLY A 182 -5.85 7.18 -4.21
CA GLY A 182 -5.60 5.74 -4.19
C GLY A 182 -6.87 4.94 -3.96
N ILE A 183 -6.72 3.62 -4.01
CA ILE A 183 -7.78 2.65 -3.78
C ILE A 183 -7.42 1.78 -2.58
N GLY A 184 -8.33 1.69 -1.61
CA GLY A 184 -8.24 0.75 -0.51
C GLY A 184 -8.84 -0.60 -0.90
N VAL A 185 -8.18 -1.68 -0.51
CA VAL A 185 -8.62 -3.07 -0.71
C VAL A 185 -8.64 -3.76 0.65
N VAL A 186 -9.81 -4.23 1.06
CA VAL A 186 -10.00 -5.03 2.28
C VAL A 186 -10.30 -6.45 1.85
N LEU A 187 -9.46 -7.40 2.30
CA LEU A 187 -9.56 -8.80 1.90
C LEU A 187 -10.52 -9.57 2.81
N GLY A 188 -11.13 -10.62 2.26
CA GLY A 188 -11.97 -11.56 3.02
C GLY A 188 -11.17 -12.49 3.93
N ASP A 189 -9.89 -12.65 3.65
CA ASP A 189 -8.96 -13.50 4.39
C ASP A 189 -7.69 -12.71 4.69
N SER A 190 -7.38 -12.56 5.98
CA SER A 190 -6.23 -11.80 6.47
C SER A 190 -4.89 -12.45 6.13
N THR A 191 -4.86 -13.74 5.85
CA THR A 191 -3.61 -14.45 5.49
C THR A 191 -3.11 -14.05 4.09
N LEU A 192 -3.98 -13.45 3.26
CA LEU A 192 -3.68 -13.11 1.88
C LEU A 192 -3.06 -11.72 1.68
N TYR A 193 -2.98 -10.89 2.72
CA TYR A 193 -2.52 -9.50 2.58
C TYR A 193 -1.11 -9.40 1.99
N HIS A 194 -0.17 -10.22 2.47
CA HIS A 194 1.19 -10.23 1.94
C HIS A 194 1.22 -10.73 0.50
N TYR A 195 0.57 -11.85 0.19
CA TYR A 195 0.49 -12.39 -1.16
C TYR A 195 -0.06 -11.38 -2.17
N VAL A 196 -1.22 -10.78 -1.87
CA VAL A 196 -1.88 -9.83 -2.76
C VAL A 196 -1.06 -8.55 -2.92
N THR A 197 -0.41 -8.08 -1.84
CA THR A 197 0.52 -6.93 -1.92
C THR A 197 1.70 -7.23 -2.85
N ALA A 198 2.23 -8.46 -2.80
CA ALA A 198 3.31 -8.90 -3.69
C ALA A 198 2.86 -8.89 -5.16
N VAL A 199 1.70 -9.48 -5.43
CA VAL A 199 1.09 -9.55 -6.76
C VAL A 199 0.88 -8.16 -7.36
N LEU A 200 0.33 -7.22 -6.59
CA LEU A 200 0.07 -5.86 -7.06
C LEU A 200 1.35 -5.05 -7.34
N ASN A 201 2.48 -5.39 -6.71
CA ASN A 201 3.79 -4.76 -6.96
C ASN A 201 4.67 -5.51 -7.99
N SER A 202 4.21 -6.64 -8.50
CA SER A 202 4.98 -7.49 -9.42
C SER A 202 4.96 -7.01 -10.88
N SER A 203 5.72 -7.67 -11.74
CA SER A 203 5.78 -7.37 -13.18
C SER A 203 4.45 -7.63 -13.90
N ILE A 204 3.60 -8.53 -13.40
CA ILE A 204 2.27 -8.78 -14.00
C ILE A 204 1.31 -7.61 -13.80
N SER A 205 1.46 -6.81 -12.74
CA SER A 205 0.58 -5.65 -12.54
C SER A 205 0.82 -4.55 -13.58
N ARG A 206 2.01 -4.53 -14.20
CA ARG A 206 2.38 -3.55 -15.23
C ARG A 206 1.59 -3.70 -16.52
N VAL A 207 1.12 -4.90 -16.84
CA VAL A 207 0.31 -5.16 -18.04
C VAL A 207 -1.19 -5.04 -17.76
N PHE A 208 -1.57 -4.78 -16.51
CA PHE A 208 -2.98 -4.66 -16.12
C PHE A 208 -3.75 -3.57 -16.87
N PRO A 209 -3.20 -2.35 -17.09
CA PRO A 209 -3.90 -1.33 -17.87
C PRO A 209 -4.27 -1.81 -19.29
N GLU A 210 -3.49 -2.72 -19.88
CA GLU A 210 -3.78 -3.27 -21.21
C GLU A 210 -4.84 -4.35 -21.21
N ILE A 211 -4.88 -5.17 -20.15
CA ILE A 211 -5.99 -6.12 -19.92
C ILE A 211 -7.30 -5.32 -19.88
N TRP A 212 -7.32 -4.22 -19.12
CA TRP A 212 -8.47 -3.34 -19.03
C TRP A 212 -8.83 -2.66 -20.36
N ASN A 213 -7.86 -2.08 -21.08
CA ASN A 213 -8.10 -1.39 -22.34
C ASN A 213 -8.71 -2.30 -23.42
N ARG A 214 -8.36 -3.59 -23.44
CA ARG A 214 -8.96 -4.57 -24.36
C ARG A 214 -10.46 -4.76 -24.14
N GLU A 215 -10.94 -4.54 -22.93
CA GLU A 215 -12.37 -4.66 -22.58
C GLU A 215 -13.20 -3.42 -22.96
N LYS A 216 -12.58 -2.38 -23.56
CA LYS A 216 -13.23 -1.14 -24.05
C LYS A 216 -14.01 -0.33 -23.00
N VAL A 217 -13.67 -0.48 -21.72
CA VAL A 217 -14.36 0.22 -20.62
C VAL A 217 -13.63 1.55 -20.30
N ARG A 218 -14.03 2.63 -20.97
CA ARG A 218 -13.58 4.04 -20.79
C ARG A 218 -12.07 4.33 -20.96
N ASN A 219 -11.79 5.38 -21.74
CA ASN A 219 -10.49 6.08 -21.76
C ASN A 219 -10.38 7.03 -20.55
N THR A 220 -10.15 6.49 -19.36
CA THR A 220 -9.74 7.31 -18.21
C THR A 220 -8.42 6.80 -17.70
N ASN A 221 -7.39 7.63 -17.75
CA ASN A 221 -6.03 7.32 -17.28
C ASN A 221 -5.91 7.25 -15.75
N ASN A 222 -7.02 7.39 -15.02
CA ASN A 222 -7.00 7.43 -13.56
C ASN A 222 -7.41 6.06 -13.00
N LEU A 223 -6.70 5.62 -11.97
CA LEU A 223 -7.02 4.46 -11.16
C LEU A 223 -8.37 4.67 -10.44
N TYR A 224 -9.31 3.72 -10.56
CA TYR A 224 -10.59 3.74 -9.82
C TYR A 224 -11.07 2.30 -9.48
N PRO A 225 -11.91 2.11 -8.45
CA PRO A 225 -12.22 0.80 -7.87
C PRO A 225 -12.69 -0.26 -8.85
N LYS A 226 -13.56 0.10 -9.81
CA LYS A 226 -14.10 -0.87 -10.78
C LYS A 226 -13.02 -1.45 -11.69
N MET A 227 -11.96 -0.69 -11.94
CA MET A 227 -10.80 -1.20 -12.66
C MET A 227 -10.12 -2.25 -11.80
N LEU A 228 -9.68 -1.89 -10.59
CA LEU A 228 -8.92 -2.77 -9.70
C LEU A 228 -9.69 -4.05 -9.29
N LYS A 229 -11.03 -3.97 -9.19
CA LYS A 229 -11.92 -5.14 -8.99
C LYS A 229 -11.66 -6.28 -9.97
N ARG A 230 -11.31 -5.97 -11.22
CA ARG A 230 -11.04 -6.97 -12.27
C ARG A 230 -9.59 -7.44 -12.32
N PHE A 231 -8.73 -7.01 -11.40
CA PHE A 231 -7.34 -7.45 -11.38
C PHE A 231 -7.28 -8.98 -11.24
N PRO A 232 -6.62 -9.72 -12.15
CA PRO A 232 -6.61 -11.17 -12.12
C PRO A 232 -5.80 -11.70 -10.94
N ILE A 233 -6.39 -12.62 -10.17
CA ILE A 233 -5.74 -13.28 -9.02
C ILE A 233 -5.60 -14.78 -9.27
N THR A 234 -4.38 -15.26 -9.25
CA THR A 234 -4.03 -16.70 -9.24
C THR A 234 -3.28 -16.98 -7.94
N PHE A 235 -3.33 -18.20 -7.41
CA PHE A 235 -2.53 -18.60 -6.26
C PHE A 235 -1.56 -19.71 -6.66
N PRO A 236 -0.42 -19.83 -5.97
CA PRO A 236 0.52 -20.93 -6.19
C PRO A 236 -0.16 -22.28 -5.97
N LYS A 237 0.26 -23.30 -6.72
CA LYS A 237 -0.27 -24.66 -6.54
C LYS A 237 0.25 -25.35 -5.28
N ASN A 238 1.37 -24.88 -4.74
CA ASN A 238 2.02 -25.46 -3.58
C ASN A 238 2.19 -24.40 -2.48
N GLU A 239 2.04 -24.85 -1.23
CA GLU A 239 2.09 -24.02 -0.03
C GLU A 239 3.48 -23.41 0.23
N LEU A 240 4.55 -24.09 -0.21
CA LEU A 240 5.92 -23.61 -0.05
C LEU A 240 6.18 -22.33 -0.85
N THR A 241 5.76 -22.28 -2.10
CA THR A 241 5.86 -21.10 -2.96
C THR A 241 5.05 -19.93 -2.38
N GLU A 242 3.86 -20.20 -1.86
CA GLU A 242 3.05 -19.18 -1.19
C GLU A 242 3.75 -18.64 0.07
N THR A 243 4.28 -19.54 0.90
CA THR A 243 5.06 -19.18 2.10
C THR A 243 6.28 -18.34 1.75
N LEU A 244 7.01 -18.69 0.69
CA LEU A 244 8.16 -17.93 0.20
C LEU A 244 7.75 -16.54 -0.29
N ILE A 245 6.65 -16.42 -1.02
CA ILE A 245 6.12 -15.12 -1.49
C ILE A 245 5.74 -14.26 -0.29
N ASN A 246 4.99 -14.82 0.67
CA ASN A 246 4.58 -14.12 1.88
C ASN A 246 5.78 -13.63 2.69
N THR A 247 6.73 -14.52 2.98
CA THR A 247 7.94 -14.19 3.76
C THR A 247 8.81 -13.15 3.05
N THR A 248 9.02 -13.31 1.74
CA THR A 248 9.77 -12.32 0.94
C THR A 248 9.07 -10.96 0.94
N THR A 249 7.73 -10.95 0.95
CA THR A 249 6.95 -9.71 0.99
C THR A 249 7.04 -9.03 2.35
N ARG A 250 7.04 -9.80 3.45
CA ARG A 250 7.34 -9.28 4.79
C ARG A 250 8.72 -8.60 4.83
N TYR A 251 9.74 -9.21 4.22
CA TYR A 251 11.06 -8.58 4.07
C TYR A 251 11.01 -7.28 3.27
N LEU A 252 10.23 -7.24 2.18
CA LEU A 252 10.07 -6.04 1.36
C LEU A 252 9.32 -4.93 2.10
N ILE A 253 8.30 -5.24 2.90
CA ILE A 253 7.60 -4.28 3.77
C ILE A 253 8.59 -3.69 4.77
N TYR A 254 9.35 -4.53 5.47
CA TYR A 254 10.38 -4.08 6.41
C TYR A 254 11.40 -3.16 5.74
N LEU A 255 12.01 -3.61 4.63
CA LEU A 255 13.07 -2.86 3.95
C LEU A 255 12.57 -1.50 3.40
N ASN A 256 11.34 -1.46 2.86
CA ASN A 256 10.76 -0.20 2.38
C ASN A 256 10.39 0.73 3.54
N SER A 257 9.94 0.19 4.68
CA SER A 257 9.71 0.99 5.89
C SER A 257 11.01 1.60 6.40
N GLN A 258 12.08 0.81 6.50
CA GLN A 258 13.38 1.27 7.01
C GLN A 258 14.11 2.24 6.08
N LYS A 259 13.92 2.14 4.77
CA LYS A 259 14.50 3.06 3.77
C LYS A 259 14.25 4.54 4.09
N HIS A 260 13.16 4.84 4.77
CA HIS A 260 12.74 6.20 5.10
C HIS A 260 13.14 6.64 6.51
N THR A 261 13.51 5.71 7.38
CA THR A 261 13.88 5.95 8.78
C THR A 261 15.40 5.91 9.00
N ALA A 262 16.13 5.17 8.16
CA ALA A 262 17.55 4.91 8.36
C ALA A 262 18.45 6.09 7.97
N ASN A 263 19.09 6.70 8.96
CA ASN A 263 20.20 7.66 8.79
C ASN A 263 21.59 6.99 8.70
N VAL A 264 21.66 5.68 8.92
CA VAL A 264 22.92 4.98 9.26
C VAL A 264 23.49 4.13 8.11
N TYR A 265 22.66 3.63 7.19
CA TYR A 265 23.11 2.78 6.09
C TYR A 265 23.18 3.55 4.77
N SER A 266 24.09 3.14 3.89
CA SER A 266 24.18 3.74 2.55
C SER A 266 22.91 3.42 1.75
N LEU A 267 22.27 4.45 1.19
CA LEU A 267 21.08 4.31 0.33
C LEU A 267 21.28 3.31 -0.84
N PRO A 268 22.46 3.24 -1.49
CA PRO A 268 22.72 2.24 -2.54
C PRO A 268 22.63 0.79 -2.07
N ASP A 269 23.08 0.48 -0.85
CA ASP A 269 23.08 -0.90 -0.36
C ASP A 269 21.67 -1.37 0.02
N TYR A 270 20.85 -0.48 0.59
CA TYR A 270 19.41 -0.74 0.80
C TYR A 270 18.70 -1.03 -0.52
N GLN A 271 18.92 -0.19 -1.53
CA GLN A 271 18.27 -0.34 -2.82
C GLN A 271 18.63 -1.67 -3.49
N ARG A 272 19.91 -2.09 -3.42
CA ARG A 272 20.37 -3.40 -3.92
C ARG A 272 19.79 -4.59 -3.16
N LEU A 273 19.43 -4.41 -1.89
CA LEU A 273 18.80 -5.46 -1.09
C LEU A 273 17.31 -5.57 -1.41
N ILE A 274 16.61 -4.44 -1.50
CA ILE A 274 15.22 -4.38 -1.96
C ILE A 274 15.08 -5.00 -3.36
N GLU A 275 15.94 -4.62 -4.30
CA GLU A 275 15.92 -5.17 -5.66
C GLU A 275 16.16 -6.68 -5.69
N PHE A 276 16.98 -7.21 -4.79
CA PHE A 276 17.22 -8.64 -4.70
C PHE A 276 15.96 -9.41 -4.31
N TYR A 277 15.32 -9.02 -3.20
CA TYR A 277 14.09 -9.66 -2.74
C TYR A 277 12.91 -9.42 -3.67
N LYS A 278 12.83 -8.23 -4.27
CA LYS A 278 11.81 -7.92 -5.28
C LYS A 278 11.94 -8.82 -6.49
N ARG A 279 13.17 -9.09 -6.95
CA ARG A 279 13.40 -10.06 -8.04
C ARG A 279 12.94 -11.46 -7.65
N ILE A 280 13.27 -11.93 -6.44
CA ILE A 280 12.80 -13.24 -5.97
C ILE A 280 11.26 -13.31 -5.97
N SER A 281 10.60 -12.34 -5.35
CA SER A 281 9.13 -12.25 -5.31
C SER A 281 8.52 -12.24 -6.72
N ASP A 282 9.07 -11.41 -7.62
CA ASP A 282 8.60 -11.31 -9.00
C ASP A 282 8.77 -12.61 -9.79
N LEU A 283 9.88 -13.34 -9.57
CA LEU A 283 10.10 -14.66 -10.19
C LEU A 283 9.04 -15.68 -9.75
N LEU A 284 8.76 -15.76 -8.45
CA LEU A 284 7.78 -16.70 -7.88
C LEU A 284 6.35 -16.38 -8.34
N ILE A 285 6.00 -15.08 -8.44
CA ILE A 285 4.69 -14.65 -8.93
C ILE A 285 4.56 -14.91 -10.43
N LEU A 286 5.60 -14.63 -11.22
CA LEU A 286 5.57 -14.88 -12.66
C LEU A 286 5.35 -16.35 -12.97
N ASP A 287 6.05 -17.21 -12.23
CA ASP A 287 5.89 -18.66 -12.31
C ASP A 287 4.47 -19.11 -12.01
N THR A 288 3.89 -18.58 -10.93
CA THR A 288 2.51 -18.84 -10.52
C THR A 288 1.48 -18.48 -11.60
N TYR A 289 1.70 -17.36 -12.31
CA TYR A 289 0.73 -16.84 -13.28
C TYR A 289 0.92 -17.37 -14.70
N ILE A 290 2.15 -17.68 -15.12
CA ILE A 290 2.47 -17.91 -16.53
C ILE A 290 3.17 -19.24 -16.78
N THR A 291 4.24 -19.56 -16.07
CA THR A 291 5.13 -20.63 -16.56
C THR A 291 4.96 -21.95 -15.84
N ASP A 292 4.81 -21.97 -14.51
CA ASP A 292 4.78 -23.18 -13.69
C ASP A 292 5.98 -24.11 -13.98
N ASP A 293 7.16 -23.51 -14.16
CA ASP A 293 8.39 -24.13 -14.68
C ASP A 293 9.68 -23.73 -13.96
N LEU A 294 9.60 -23.00 -12.85
CA LEU A 294 10.77 -22.68 -12.02
C LEU A 294 11.53 -23.96 -11.62
N ASP A 295 12.86 -23.89 -11.72
CA ASP A 295 13.74 -24.99 -11.32
C ASP A 295 13.48 -25.37 -9.86
N PRO A 296 13.09 -26.62 -9.54
CA PRO A 296 12.81 -27.02 -8.16
C PRO A 296 13.96 -26.75 -7.20
N ARG A 297 15.21 -26.84 -7.69
CA ARG A 297 16.41 -26.54 -6.90
C ARG A 297 16.47 -25.07 -6.48
N PHE A 298 15.93 -24.17 -7.30
CA PHE A 298 15.81 -22.76 -6.93
C PHE A 298 14.86 -22.60 -5.74
N ILE A 299 13.70 -23.26 -5.78
CA ILE A 299 12.72 -23.24 -4.68
C ILE A 299 13.31 -23.85 -3.41
N GLU A 300 14.05 -24.96 -3.51
CA GLU A 300 14.76 -25.59 -2.38
C GLU A 300 15.75 -24.62 -1.73
N ILE A 301 16.63 -24.00 -2.53
CA ILE A 301 17.62 -23.03 -2.02
C ILE A 301 16.93 -21.85 -1.33
N LEU A 302 15.83 -21.34 -1.90
CA LEU A 302 15.07 -20.28 -1.26
C LEU A 302 14.46 -20.74 0.06
N THR A 303 13.89 -21.94 0.11
CA THR A 303 13.25 -22.49 1.32
C THR A 303 14.25 -22.73 2.45
N GLU A 304 15.48 -23.14 2.12
CA GLU A 304 16.55 -23.33 3.11
C GLU A 304 17.04 -22.02 3.73
N ASN A 305 16.88 -20.90 3.03
CA ASN A 305 17.48 -19.62 3.43
C ASN A 305 16.44 -18.56 3.86
N ILE A 306 15.27 -18.54 3.23
CA ILE A 306 14.17 -17.62 3.54
C ILE A 306 13.32 -18.28 4.61
N VAL A 307 13.70 -18.03 5.85
CA VAL A 307 12.99 -18.55 7.03
C VAL A 307 11.96 -17.53 7.48
N SER A 308 10.73 -17.97 7.78
CA SER A 308 9.76 -17.10 8.43
C SER A 308 10.29 -16.73 9.82
N ALA A 309 10.70 -15.47 10.00
CA ALA A 309 10.91 -14.92 11.34
C ALA A 309 9.57 -14.80 12.09
N GLU A 310 9.66 -14.53 13.39
CA GLU A 310 8.54 -14.38 14.34
C GLU A 310 7.40 -13.50 13.81
N ASP A 311 6.21 -13.62 14.40
CA ASP A 311 5.04 -12.84 13.98
C ASP A 311 5.33 -11.32 14.01
N GLU A 312 4.86 -10.61 12.98
CA GLU A 312 4.91 -9.13 12.85
C GLU A 312 6.31 -8.46 12.79
N PHE A 313 7.40 -9.21 12.56
CA PHE A 313 8.75 -8.63 12.46
C PHE A 313 8.86 -7.49 11.43
N GLU A 314 8.02 -7.48 10.39
CA GLU A 314 8.08 -6.52 9.30
C GLU A 314 7.78 -5.08 9.72
N TYR A 315 7.17 -4.92 10.91
CA TYR A 315 6.89 -3.63 11.54
C TYR A 315 7.89 -3.27 12.65
N SER A 316 8.92 -4.10 12.84
CA SER A 316 10.00 -3.83 13.78
C SER A 316 10.93 -2.74 13.28
N ASN A 317 11.52 -2.00 14.22
CA ASN A 317 12.63 -1.07 13.98
C ASN A 317 14.00 -1.69 14.30
N ASP A 318 14.06 -3.01 14.45
CA ASP A 318 15.29 -3.71 14.82
C ASP A 318 16.27 -3.84 13.65
N MET A 319 17.38 -3.11 13.73
CA MET A 319 18.48 -3.17 12.77
C MET A 319 19.13 -4.56 12.66
N SER A 320 18.98 -5.44 13.66
CA SER A 320 19.48 -6.81 13.60
C SER A 320 18.87 -7.59 12.42
N LEU A 321 17.62 -7.28 12.07
CA LEU A 321 16.93 -7.90 10.95
C LEU A 321 17.55 -7.49 9.61
N LEU A 322 18.04 -6.25 9.48
CA LEU A 322 18.73 -5.83 8.26
C LEU A 322 20.00 -6.67 8.03
N ILE A 323 20.77 -6.93 9.09
CA ILE A 323 21.97 -7.76 9.03
C ILE A 323 21.60 -9.20 8.65
N ALA A 324 20.54 -9.75 9.27
CA ALA A 324 20.04 -11.08 8.92
C ALA A 324 19.63 -11.19 7.44
N LEU A 325 18.92 -10.19 6.91
CA LEU A 325 18.52 -10.14 5.50
C LEU A 325 19.71 -10.04 4.54
N GLN A 326 20.81 -9.41 4.95
CA GLN A 326 22.04 -9.42 4.15
C GLN A 326 22.72 -10.78 4.15
N GLU A 327 22.76 -11.45 5.29
CA GLU A 327 23.34 -12.79 5.38
C GLU A 327 22.51 -13.81 4.60
N ILE A 328 21.18 -13.73 4.64
CA ILE A 328 20.28 -14.56 3.80
C ILE A 328 20.61 -14.36 2.32
N LYS A 329 20.70 -13.10 1.86
CA LYS A 329 21.09 -12.80 0.47
C LYS A 329 22.44 -13.41 0.12
N LYS A 330 23.42 -13.27 1.01
CA LYS A 330 24.77 -13.81 0.81
C LYS A 330 24.74 -15.34 0.70
N ASN A 331 24.07 -16.03 1.62
CA ASN A 331 23.95 -17.49 1.62
C ASN A 331 23.30 -18.02 0.34
N ILE A 332 22.23 -17.37 -0.15
CA ILE A 332 21.60 -17.72 -1.42
C ILE A 332 22.59 -17.57 -2.60
N LEU A 333 23.32 -16.45 -2.66
CA LEU A 333 24.24 -16.16 -3.77
C LEU A 333 25.54 -16.99 -3.75
N GLU A 334 25.98 -17.38 -2.57
CA GLU A 334 27.16 -18.24 -2.36
C GLU A 334 26.84 -19.73 -2.50
N ASN A 335 25.56 -20.12 -2.47
CA ASN A 335 25.13 -21.48 -2.73
C ASN A 335 25.59 -21.93 -4.14
N SER A 336 26.35 -23.03 -4.20
CA SER A 336 26.98 -23.51 -5.42
C SER A 336 25.98 -23.94 -6.50
N ASP A 337 24.78 -24.34 -6.09
CA ASP A 337 23.71 -24.79 -6.98
C ASP A 337 22.83 -23.63 -7.46
N PHE A 338 22.81 -22.50 -6.76
CA PHE A 338 22.07 -21.30 -7.18
C PHE A 338 22.52 -20.82 -8.57
N ARG A 339 23.83 -20.84 -8.84
CA ARG A 339 24.38 -20.49 -10.16
C ARG A 339 24.07 -21.52 -11.25
N LYS A 340 23.63 -22.71 -10.87
CA LYS A 340 23.26 -23.82 -11.76
C LYS A 340 21.75 -23.90 -11.98
N CYS A 341 20.95 -23.13 -11.24
CA CYS A 341 19.53 -22.96 -11.50
C CYS A 341 19.36 -22.38 -12.91
N LYS A 342 18.59 -23.09 -13.74
CA LYS A 342 18.32 -22.65 -15.11
C LYS A 342 16.89 -22.19 -15.20
N PHE A 343 16.70 -20.96 -15.69
CA PHE A 343 15.40 -20.51 -16.14
C PHE A 343 15.19 -20.96 -17.57
N THR A 344 13.97 -21.36 -17.92
CA THR A 344 13.67 -21.72 -19.30
C THR A 344 13.84 -20.48 -20.20
N ASN A 345 14.08 -20.74 -21.50
CA ASN A 345 14.14 -19.67 -22.49
C ASN A 345 12.80 -18.91 -22.56
N GLU A 346 11.70 -19.60 -22.29
CA GLU A 346 10.36 -19.04 -22.21
C GLU A 346 10.24 -18.05 -21.06
N PHE A 347 10.59 -18.47 -19.84
CA PHE A 347 10.59 -17.63 -18.64
C PHE A 347 11.46 -16.38 -18.83
N THR A 348 12.67 -16.55 -19.35
CA THR A 348 13.60 -15.46 -19.62
C THR A 348 13.05 -14.47 -20.65
N ASN A 349 12.36 -14.98 -21.68
CA ASN A 349 11.73 -14.17 -22.72
C ASN A 349 10.59 -13.32 -22.15
N ILE A 350 9.70 -13.92 -21.34
CA ILE A 350 8.59 -13.22 -20.70
C ILE A 350 9.10 -12.08 -19.81
N LEU A 351 10.09 -12.36 -18.96
CA LEU A 351 10.75 -11.33 -18.15
C LEU A 351 11.33 -10.21 -19.00
N ALA A 352 12.01 -10.53 -20.10
CA ALA A 352 12.57 -9.53 -21.00
C ALA A 352 11.46 -8.68 -21.65
N THR A 353 10.36 -9.29 -22.07
CA THR A 353 9.20 -8.59 -22.65
C THR A 353 8.52 -7.67 -21.64
N LEU A 354 8.37 -8.10 -20.37
CA LEU A 354 7.82 -7.26 -19.29
C LEU A 354 8.76 -6.12 -18.90
N LYS A 355 10.08 -6.29 -19.07
CA LYS A 355 11.08 -5.24 -18.82
C LYS A 355 11.21 -4.23 -19.98
N ASN A 356 11.22 -4.69 -21.23
CA ASN A 356 11.55 -3.88 -22.41
C ASN A 356 10.39 -3.01 -22.92
N ASN A 357 9.13 -3.28 -22.54
CA ASN A 357 7.98 -2.47 -22.94
C ASN A 357 7.85 -1.12 -22.18
N GLY A 358 8.97 -0.59 -21.68
CA GLY A 358 9.11 0.78 -21.18
C GLY A 358 8.59 1.02 -19.77
N VAL A 359 9.15 0.37 -18.73
CA VAL A 359 9.13 0.87 -17.33
C VAL A 359 10.30 0.26 -16.52
N TRP A 360 11.54 0.75 -16.71
CA TRP A 360 12.61 0.69 -15.70
C TRP A 360 13.36 2.02 -15.71
#